data_AF-A0A1Z4IJY6-F1
#
_entry.id   AF-A0A1Z4IJY6-F1
#
_cell.length_a   1.000
_cell.length_b   1.000
_cell.length_c   1.000
_cell.angle_alpha   90.00
_cell.angle_beta   90.00
_cell.angle_gamma   90.00
#
_symmetry.space_group_name_H-M   'P 1'
#
loop_
_entity.id
_entity.type
_entity.pdbx_description
1 polymer ?
#
loop_
_entity_poly.entity_id
_entity_poly.type
_entity_poly.pdbx_seq_one_letter_code
_entity_poly.pdbx_strand_id
1 'polypeptide(L)'
;MKKLLKRLLALLRQFFQQFSSTQQPSSPPAYHPPTIPIPPIPTFVPQWHNGLVLVCSQCTVEQFDGSSHRINRSTTASQELQNWLKSRLKFDGLWGKYRVVSTSCLGVCPQGGVVVVLRLDAVGQQCFIVAPQDEREILYSYIKQMHKY
;
A
#
# COMPACT_ATOMS: atom_id res chain seq x y z
N MET A 1 -26.75 56.32 -37.66
CA MET A 1 -26.25 54.92 -37.61
C MET A 1 -24.81 54.73 -38.13
N LYS A 2 -24.38 55.37 -39.24
CA LYS A 2 -23.01 55.17 -39.81
C LYS A 2 -21.82 55.59 -38.92
N LYS A 3 -21.96 56.64 -38.08
CA LYS A 3 -20.88 57.11 -37.19
C LYS A 3 -20.64 56.17 -35.99
N LEU A 4 -21.70 55.57 -35.46
CA LEU A 4 -21.63 54.64 -34.33
C LEU A 4 -20.95 53.33 -34.75
N LEU A 5 -21.29 52.81 -35.93
CA LEU A 5 -20.66 51.62 -36.51
C LEU A 5 -19.15 51.81 -36.76
N LYS A 6 -18.73 52.99 -37.24
CA LYS A 6 -17.31 53.31 -37.43
C LYS A 6 -16.53 53.35 -36.11
N ARG A 7 -17.13 53.90 -35.04
CA ARG A 7 -16.51 53.91 -33.71
C ARG A 7 -16.38 52.51 -33.13
N LEU A 8 -17.40 51.67 -33.31
CA LEU A 8 -17.39 50.28 -32.85
C LEU A 8 -16.31 49.45 -33.58
N LEU A 9 -16.17 49.63 -34.90
CA LEU A 9 -15.12 48.98 -35.69
C LEU A 9 -13.71 49.46 -35.32
N ALA A 10 -13.55 50.75 -34.99
CA ALA A 10 -12.27 51.28 -34.53
C ALA A 10 -11.86 50.68 -33.18
N LEU A 11 -12.81 50.56 -32.23
CA LEU A 11 -12.59 49.94 -30.93
C LEU A 11 -12.26 48.45 -31.06
N LEU A 12 -12.95 47.71 -31.93
CA LEU A 12 -12.64 46.31 -32.21
C LEU A 12 -11.23 46.14 -32.78
N ARG A 13 -10.81 46.99 -33.73
CA ARG A 13 -9.44 46.94 -34.26
C ARG A 13 -8.39 47.19 -33.18
N GLN A 14 -8.65 48.12 -32.27
CA GLN A 14 -7.74 48.44 -31.17
C GLN A 14 -7.61 47.26 -30.21
N PHE A 15 -8.74 46.61 -29.88
CA PHE A 15 -8.75 45.38 -29.09
C PHE A 15 -7.93 44.26 -29.75
N PHE A 16 -8.14 43.98 -31.04
CA PHE A 16 -7.38 42.94 -31.73
C PHE A 16 -5.88 43.22 -31.81
N GLN A 17 -5.45 44.48 -32.00
CA GLN A 17 -4.02 44.82 -31.96
C GLN A 17 -3.39 44.59 -30.58
N GLN A 18 -4.15 44.79 -29.50
CA GLN A 18 -3.69 44.58 -28.14
C GLN A 18 -3.49 43.09 -27.80
N PHE A 19 -4.24 42.19 -28.44
CA PHE A 19 -4.08 40.74 -28.27
C PHE A 19 -3.03 40.11 -29.19
N SER A 20 -2.67 40.73 -30.31
CA SER A 20 -1.63 40.22 -31.22
C SER A 20 -0.19 40.42 -30.73
N SER A 21 0.03 41.15 -29.63
CA SER A 21 1.35 41.39 -29.05
C SER A 21 1.66 40.44 -27.89
N THR A 22 1.23 39.18 -27.98
CA THR A 22 1.78 38.13 -27.13
C THR A 22 3.08 37.66 -27.76
N GLN A 23 4.20 38.23 -27.31
CA GLN A 23 5.51 37.66 -27.58
C GLN A 23 5.49 36.19 -27.15
N GLN A 24 5.79 35.32 -28.10
CA GLN A 24 6.00 33.91 -27.87
C GLN A 24 7.08 33.75 -26.79
N PRO A 25 6.84 33.03 -25.67
CA PRO A 25 7.87 32.81 -24.66
C PRO A 25 9.07 32.14 -25.33
N SER A 26 10.26 32.72 -25.18
CA SER A 26 11.49 32.04 -25.58
C SER A 26 11.56 30.71 -24.84
N SER A 27 11.85 29.64 -25.58
CA SER A 27 12.03 28.29 -25.03
C SER A 27 12.96 28.36 -23.81
N PRO A 28 12.61 27.73 -22.67
CA PRO A 28 13.47 27.76 -21.50
C PRO A 28 14.84 27.14 -21.85
N PRO A 29 15.94 27.66 -21.29
CA PRO A 29 17.26 27.07 -21.48
C PRO A 29 17.20 25.59 -21.09
N ALA A 30 17.86 24.74 -21.88
CA ALA A 30 17.94 23.31 -21.61
C ALA A 30 18.48 23.09 -20.19
N TYR A 31 17.62 22.63 -19.28
CA TYR A 31 18.03 22.24 -17.95
C TYR A 31 18.78 20.92 -18.06
N HIS A 32 20.10 20.98 -17.99
CA HIS A 32 20.94 19.81 -17.77
C HIS A 32 21.11 19.68 -16.25
N PRO A 33 20.37 18.78 -15.57
CA PRO A 33 20.65 18.51 -14.17
C PRO A 33 22.11 18.05 -14.07
N PRO A 34 22.91 18.59 -13.13
CA PRO A 34 24.24 18.04 -12.89
C PRO A 34 24.07 16.56 -12.52
N THR A 35 24.73 15.68 -13.28
CA THR A 35 24.78 14.24 -13.03
C THR A 35 25.65 13.99 -11.81
N ILE A 36 25.16 14.36 -10.62
CA ILE A 36 25.77 13.94 -9.36
C ILE A 36 25.49 12.43 -9.25
N PRO A 37 26.50 11.56 -9.25
CA PRO A 37 26.28 10.13 -9.07
C PRO A 37 25.62 9.92 -7.70
N ILE A 38 24.38 9.44 -7.69
CA ILE A 38 23.70 9.09 -6.45
C ILE A 38 24.49 7.92 -5.85
N PRO A 39 25.05 8.05 -4.63
CA PRO A 39 25.77 6.95 -4.01
C PRO A 39 24.83 5.75 -3.86
N PRO A 40 25.30 4.52 -4.10
CA PRO A 40 24.45 3.36 -4.02
C PRO A 40 23.97 3.14 -2.58
N ILE A 41 22.66 2.93 -2.42
CA ILE A 41 22.07 2.56 -1.12
C ILE A 41 22.51 1.12 -0.81
N PRO A 42 23.09 0.85 0.38
CA PRO A 42 23.44 -0.52 0.78
C PRO A 42 22.22 -1.42 0.78
N THR A 43 22.37 -2.64 0.26
CA THR A 43 21.29 -3.64 0.23
C THR A 43 21.63 -4.81 1.14
N PHE A 44 20.59 -5.44 1.71
CA PHE A 44 20.69 -6.66 2.49
C PHE A 44 19.67 -7.66 1.96
N VAL A 45 20.09 -8.90 1.76
CA VAL A 45 19.19 -9.98 1.34
C VAL A 45 18.73 -10.71 2.60
N PRO A 46 17.42 -10.70 2.89
CA PRO A 46 16.91 -11.44 4.02
C PRO A 46 17.15 -12.94 3.91
N GLN A 47 17.31 -13.62 5.05
CA GLN A 47 17.55 -15.07 5.11
C GLN A 47 16.30 -15.94 4.88
N TRP A 48 15.16 -15.34 4.50
CA TRP A 48 13.96 -16.10 4.12
C TRP A 48 13.81 -16.14 2.61
N HIS A 49 13.31 -17.27 2.11
CA HIS A 49 13.51 -17.66 0.70
C HIS A 49 12.22 -17.79 -0.13
N ASN A 50 11.04 -17.83 0.49
CA ASN A 50 9.78 -18.07 -0.22
C ASN A 50 8.75 -16.95 -0.04
N GLY A 51 8.77 -16.26 1.10
CA GLY A 51 7.83 -15.16 1.29
C GLY A 51 7.83 -14.52 2.66
N LEU A 52 7.15 -13.38 2.69
CA LEU A 52 6.93 -12.53 3.85
C LEU A 52 5.42 -12.41 4.12
N VAL A 53 5.04 -12.65 5.36
CA VAL A 53 3.68 -12.52 5.89
C VAL A 53 3.66 -11.34 6.84
N LEU A 54 2.97 -10.28 6.45
CA LEU A 54 2.84 -9.03 7.18
C LEU A 54 1.48 -9.01 7.87
N VAL A 55 1.46 -9.06 9.20
CA VAL A 55 0.23 -9.00 9.99
C VAL A 55 0.11 -7.61 10.59
N CYS A 56 -0.97 -6.89 10.29
CA CYS A 56 -1.23 -5.58 10.87
C CYS A 56 -1.44 -5.71 12.39
N SER A 57 -0.64 -5.02 13.21
CA SER A 57 -0.80 -5.07 14.67
C SER A 57 -1.95 -4.22 15.20
N GLN A 58 -2.41 -3.27 14.38
CA GLN A 58 -3.41 -2.27 14.76
C GLN A 58 -4.84 -2.72 14.45
N CYS A 59 -5.04 -3.87 13.79
CA CYS A 59 -6.36 -4.46 13.64
C CYS A 59 -6.83 -4.98 15.01
N THR A 60 -7.70 -4.22 15.65
CA THR A 60 -8.43 -4.65 16.84
C THR A 60 -9.74 -5.27 16.38
N VAL A 61 -9.89 -6.57 16.60
CA VAL A 61 -11.22 -7.18 16.60
C VAL A 61 -11.90 -6.63 17.85
N GLU A 62 -12.77 -5.64 17.70
CA GLU A 62 -13.71 -5.32 18.78
C GLU A 62 -14.47 -6.61 19.07
N GLN A 63 -14.28 -7.15 20.27
CA GLN A 63 -15.02 -8.32 20.73
C GLN A 63 -16.49 -7.91 20.72
N PHE A 64 -17.27 -8.48 19.80
CA PHE A 64 -18.72 -8.37 19.88
C PHE A 64 -19.18 -8.89 21.25
N ASP A 65 -20.02 -8.09 21.88
CA ASP A 65 -20.42 -8.03 23.28
C ASP A 65 -21.33 -9.21 23.71
N GLY A 66 -20.88 -10.47 23.50
CA GLY A 66 -21.78 -11.64 23.61
C GLY A 66 -21.23 -12.91 24.27
N SER A 67 -19.94 -12.99 24.61
CA SER A 67 -19.37 -14.19 25.23
C SER A 67 -18.83 -13.87 26.61
N SER A 68 -19.52 -14.38 27.64
CA SER A 68 -19.14 -14.31 29.06
C SER A 68 -17.86 -15.07 29.42
N HIS A 69 -17.12 -15.59 28.44
CA HIS A 69 -15.81 -16.15 28.67
C HIS A 69 -14.78 -15.04 28.74
N ARG A 70 -14.20 -14.85 29.94
CA ARG A 70 -13.02 -14.03 30.20
C ARG A 70 -11.88 -14.47 29.29
N ILE A 71 -11.82 -13.94 28.08
CA ILE A 71 -10.66 -14.06 27.20
C ILE A 71 -9.56 -13.22 27.83
N ASN A 72 -8.37 -13.81 27.91
CA ASN A 72 -7.19 -13.22 28.54
C ASN A 72 -6.98 -11.80 28.02
N ARG A 73 -7.08 -10.80 28.92
CA ARG A 73 -7.11 -9.36 28.59
C ARG A 73 -5.79 -8.81 28.01
N SER A 74 -4.84 -9.68 27.63
CA SER A 74 -3.45 -9.34 27.33
C SER A 74 -3.01 -9.62 25.88
N THR A 75 -3.80 -10.31 25.06
CA THR A 75 -3.45 -10.60 23.65
C THR A 75 -4.50 -10.09 22.67
N THR A 76 -4.06 -9.37 21.64
CA THR A 76 -4.95 -8.92 20.55
C THR A 76 -5.15 -10.02 19.53
N ALA A 77 -6.27 -9.98 18.78
CA ALA A 77 -6.53 -10.97 17.72
C ALA A 77 -5.42 -10.99 16.65
N SER A 78 -4.82 -9.83 16.36
CA SER A 78 -3.65 -9.70 15.49
C SER A 78 -2.43 -10.44 16.04
N GLN A 79 -2.15 -10.29 17.34
CA GLN A 79 -1.06 -10.98 18.01
C GLN A 79 -1.29 -12.49 18.07
N GLU A 80 -2.52 -12.92 18.30
CA GLU A 80 -2.90 -14.34 18.29
C GLU A 80 -2.71 -14.95 16.90
N LEU A 81 -3.20 -14.31 15.84
CA LEU A 81 -3.01 -14.77 14.46
C LEU A 81 -1.52 -14.88 14.12
N GLN A 82 -0.74 -13.86 14.45
CA GLN A 82 0.69 -13.83 14.19
C GLN A 82 1.42 -14.98 14.91
N ASN A 83 1.14 -15.18 16.19
CA ASN A 83 1.75 -16.23 16.99
C ASN A 83 1.34 -17.62 16.51
N TRP A 84 0.06 -17.79 16.17
CA TRP A 84 -0.45 -19.04 15.61
C TRP A 84 0.24 -19.38 14.29
N LEU A 85 0.35 -18.44 13.35
CA LEU A 85 1.04 -18.65 12.06
C LEU A 85 2.50 -19.03 12.25
N LYS A 86 3.22 -18.33 13.14
CA LYS A 86 4.61 -18.65 13.48
C LYS A 86 4.75 -20.08 14.02
N SER A 87 3.91 -20.45 14.98
CA SER A 87 3.90 -21.78 15.58
C SER A 87 3.59 -22.86 14.54
N ARG A 88 2.60 -22.61 13.67
CA ARG A 88 2.19 -23.55 12.63
C ARG A 88 3.26 -23.76 11.57
N LEU A 89 3.89 -22.69 11.09
CA LEU A 89 5.04 -22.77 10.17
C LEU A 89 6.24 -23.48 10.80
N LYS A 90 6.50 -23.26 12.09
CA LYS A 90 7.54 -23.98 12.82
C LYS A 90 7.27 -25.47 12.87
N PHE A 91 6.04 -25.84 13.22
CA PHE A 91 5.60 -27.22 13.34
C PHE A 91 5.76 -27.99 12.01
N ASP A 92 5.43 -27.36 10.88
CA ASP A 92 5.56 -27.96 9.54
C ASP A 92 6.97 -27.83 8.93
N GLY A 93 7.97 -27.36 9.67
CA GLY A 93 9.35 -27.22 9.16
C GLY A 93 9.51 -26.15 8.07
N LEU A 94 8.58 -25.19 8.00
CA LEU A 94 8.57 -24.08 7.04
C LEU A 94 9.13 -22.78 7.63
N TRP A 95 9.54 -22.80 8.90
CA TRP A 95 10.22 -21.70 9.54
C TRP A 95 11.52 -21.36 8.80
N GLY A 96 11.71 -20.09 8.44
CA GLY A 96 12.85 -19.64 7.67
C GLY A 96 12.64 -19.71 6.15
N LYS A 97 11.66 -20.48 5.66
CA LYS A 97 11.17 -20.34 4.27
C LYS A 97 10.22 -19.15 4.17
N TYR A 98 9.30 -19.08 5.13
CA TYR A 98 8.38 -17.95 5.31
C TYR A 98 8.76 -17.17 6.56
N ARG A 99 8.71 -15.85 6.47
CA ARG A 99 8.86 -14.96 7.62
C ARG A 99 7.52 -14.33 7.96
N VAL A 100 7.07 -14.51 9.20
CA VAL A 100 5.88 -13.81 9.72
C VAL A 100 6.33 -12.66 10.60
N VAL A 101 5.96 -11.43 10.23
CA VAL A 101 6.28 -10.21 10.98
C VAL A 101 5.02 -9.40 11.25
N SER A 102 5.11 -8.58 12.28
CA SER A 102 4.10 -7.59 12.58
C SER A 102 4.40 -6.33 11.77
N THR A 103 3.37 -5.64 11.30
CA THR A 103 3.49 -4.30 10.73
C THR A 103 2.60 -3.33 11.49
N SER A 104 2.86 -2.03 11.33
CA SER A 104 1.91 -0.98 11.71
C SER A 104 0.65 -1.05 10.83
N CYS A 105 -0.23 -0.06 11.00
CA CYS A 105 -1.46 0.07 10.22
C CYS A 105 -1.18 0.06 8.72
N LEU A 106 -1.93 -0.77 7.98
CA LEU A 106 -1.85 -0.89 6.52
C LEU A 106 -2.88 0.01 5.79
N GLY A 107 -3.49 0.97 6.50
CA GLY A 107 -4.50 1.87 5.97
C GLY A 107 -5.90 1.27 5.82
N VAL A 108 -6.10 0.02 6.27
CA VAL A 108 -7.38 -0.69 6.21
C VAL A 108 -7.64 -1.33 7.58
N CYS A 109 -8.79 -1.02 8.18
CA CYS A 109 -9.21 -1.54 9.49
C CYS A 109 -10.61 -2.17 9.37
N PRO A 110 -10.71 -3.42 8.90
CA PRO A 110 -11.99 -4.09 8.72
C PRO A 110 -12.59 -4.48 10.07
N GLN A 111 -13.91 -4.42 10.19
CA GLN A 111 -14.61 -4.92 11.36
C GLN A 111 -14.46 -6.45 11.44
N GLY A 112 -14.13 -6.97 12.63
CA GLY A 112 -14.04 -8.42 12.86
C GLY A 112 -12.83 -9.12 12.22
N GLY A 113 -11.97 -8.40 11.48
CA GLY A 113 -10.89 -8.99 10.69
C GLY A 113 -9.52 -8.40 10.98
N VAL A 114 -8.49 -9.15 10.63
CA VAL A 114 -7.09 -8.71 10.65
C VAL A 114 -6.57 -8.64 9.23
N VAL A 115 -5.94 -7.52 8.89
CA VAL A 115 -5.32 -7.35 7.58
C VAL A 115 -3.97 -8.06 7.55
N VAL A 116 -3.81 -8.93 6.56
CA VAL A 116 -2.57 -9.68 6.30
C VAL A 116 -2.14 -9.44 4.87
N VAL A 117 -0.89 -8.99 4.69
CA VAL A 117 -0.27 -8.92 3.36
C VAL A 117 0.69 -10.09 3.20
N LEU A 118 0.48 -10.87 2.15
CA LEU A 118 1.40 -11.90 1.70
C LEU A 118 2.22 -11.33 0.54
N ARG A 119 3.55 -11.34 0.69
CA ARG A 119 4.47 -11.20 -0.43
C ARG A 119 5.14 -12.53 -0.64
N LEU A 120 4.77 -13.21 -1.72
CA LEU A 120 5.29 -14.52 -2.09
C LEU A 120 6.09 -14.36 -3.38
N ASP A 121 7.20 -15.07 -3.48
CA ASP A 121 8.08 -14.92 -4.64
C ASP A 121 7.43 -15.47 -5.92
N ALA A 122 6.58 -16.51 -5.80
CA ALA A 122 5.90 -17.14 -6.93
C ALA A 122 4.72 -16.32 -7.50
N VAL A 123 3.99 -15.57 -6.68
CA VAL A 123 2.72 -14.93 -7.07
C VAL A 123 2.65 -13.42 -6.80
N GLY A 124 3.72 -12.83 -6.25
CA GLY A 124 3.77 -11.40 -5.93
C GLY A 124 3.06 -11.06 -4.62
N GLN A 125 2.38 -9.91 -4.58
CA GLN A 125 1.76 -9.37 -3.39
C GLN A 125 0.24 -9.53 -3.39
N GLN A 126 -0.31 -9.97 -2.27
CA GLN A 126 -1.76 -10.07 -2.03
C GLN A 126 -2.11 -9.57 -0.63
N CYS A 127 -3.29 -8.97 -0.50
CA CYS A 127 -3.81 -8.45 0.76
C CYS A 127 -5.10 -9.21 1.12
N PHE A 128 -5.17 -9.68 2.36
CA PHE A 128 -6.30 -10.45 2.88
C PHE A 128 -6.87 -9.75 4.10
N ILE A 129 -8.19 -9.87 4.26
CA ILE A 129 -8.90 -9.61 5.51
C ILE A 129 -9.22 -10.99 6.07
N VAL A 130 -8.76 -11.28 7.28
CA VAL A 130 -8.81 -12.62 7.86
C VAL A 130 -9.51 -12.57 9.20
N ALA A 131 -10.56 -13.36 9.39
CA ALA A 131 -11.14 -13.67 10.69
C ALA A 131 -10.15 -14.57 11.47
N PRO A 132 -9.49 -14.08 12.53
CA PRO A 132 -8.33 -14.77 13.12
C PRO A 132 -8.61 -16.16 13.70
N GLN A 133 -9.84 -16.45 14.13
CA GLN A 133 -10.18 -17.76 14.68
C GLN A 133 -10.71 -18.71 13.60
N ASP A 134 -11.54 -18.20 12.69
CA ASP A 134 -12.28 -19.03 11.73
C ASP A 134 -11.48 -19.30 10.44
N GLU A 135 -10.65 -18.35 10.00
CA GLU A 135 -10.03 -18.37 8.68
C GLU A 135 -8.51 -18.56 8.69
N ARG A 136 -7.88 -18.61 9.88
CA ARG A 136 -6.41 -18.75 10.00
C ARG A 136 -5.86 -20.00 9.30
N GLU A 137 -6.60 -21.11 9.32
CA GLU A 137 -6.20 -22.36 8.65
C GLU A 137 -6.33 -22.25 7.12
N ILE A 138 -7.30 -21.47 6.63
CA ILE A 138 -7.47 -21.21 5.19
C ILE A 138 -6.28 -20.39 4.69
N LEU A 139 -5.95 -19.30 5.39
CA LEU A 139 -4.75 -18.49 5.11
C LEU A 139 -3.48 -19.34 5.13
N TYR A 140 -3.32 -20.19 6.15
CA TYR A 140 -2.17 -21.08 6.25
C TYR A 140 -2.09 -22.07 5.09
N SER A 141 -3.22 -22.69 4.74
CA SER A 141 -3.30 -23.63 3.62
C SER A 141 -2.91 -22.96 2.30
N TYR A 142 -3.31 -21.70 2.10
CA TYR A 142 -2.90 -20.90 0.96
C TYR A 142 -1.38 -20.71 0.92
N ILE A 143 -0.76 -20.28 2.03
CA ILE A 143 0.70 -20.14 2.14
C ILE A 143 1.41 -21.47 1.82
N LYS A 144 0.88 -22.58 2.34
CA LYS A 144 1.45 -23.92 2.15
C LYS A 144 1.30 -24.44 0.71
N GLN A 145 0.19 -24.15 0.05
CA GLN A 145 0.02 -24.52 -1.37
C GLN A 145 1.05 -23.80 -2.24
N MET A 146 1.29 -22.52 -1.96
CA MET A 146 2.30 -21.73 -2.67
C MET A 146 3.74 -22.13 -2.35
N HIS A 147 3.97 -22.98 -1.34
CA HIS A 147 5.29 -23.57 -1.10
C HIS A 147 5.65 -24.68 -2.11
N LYS A 148 4.63 -25.30 -2.72
CA LYS A 148 4.82 -26.41 -3.66
C LYS A 148 5.21 -25.95 -5.07
N TYR A 149 5.14 -24.65 -5.32
CA TYR A 149 5.54 -23.99 -6.56
C TYR A 149 6.85 -23.24 -6.32
#